data_AF-A0A087TQD6-F1
#
_entry.id   AF-A0A087TQD6-F1
#
_cell.length_a   1.000
_cell.length_b   1.000
_cell.length_c   1.000
_cell.angle_alpha   90.00
_cell.angle_beta   90.00
_cell.angle_gamma   90.00
#
_symmetry.space_group_name_H-M   'P 1'
#
loop_
_entity.id
_entity.type
_entity.pdbx_description
1 polymer ?
#
loop_
_entity_poly.entity_id
_entity_poly.type
_entity_poly.pdbx_seq_one_letter_code
_entity_poly.pdbx_strand_id
1 'polypeptide(L)'
;MVVFKSLSDSCAQTVQNVLEYHSFSVLLALCAVFLSIYLLFRPRKSYKLPPGPNGLPLVGYLPFLSSEPYRDLDRLKRKYGGIFSIYMGRTYTVILDDFEIVKEAFSKSTTTDRPPKLFDFLPDGVGFSSVNGNEWVEQRRYCVRAMRDLGLGRTVWETLVQEEVDDLIKIVKEQNGKPVNIAKWLTSSVSNNVLSLLFGRRMAVDDPRRKILDQSVNVVSQFFKQTGIRNFFPAVCDVLVKLGISEYARLYKKMVDFNSYVRKEVERHKSDSSIERRETFIDGYLQEMKKRENNITNTFNDRNLHGNLQAIFIGGSDTTRTSINWLLLTMAKFPNIQKKVQEEIDRVLGKDGKITWSERTSLPYTFAVIMEEQRWKTIAPLNTSRIAMEDIKIGGYDIPKGTTIIANNWGLHNDPKYWKDPENFDPERFLLNDGKQVNFKPESYVPFSYGKRNCPGETIAMMEILLYFVAFMQKFKVLAPEGAKPK
;
A
#
# COMPACT_ATOMS: atom_id res chain seq x y z
N MET A 1 31.75 -33.85 73.39
CA MET A 1 32.55 -33.48 72.19
C MET A 1 31.71 -33.26 70.93
N VAL A 2 30.58 -33.95 70.73
CA VAL A 2 29.75 -33.83 69.50
C VAL A 2 28.95 -32.52 69.41
N VAL A 3 28.45 -31.99 70.53
CA VAL A 3 27.61 -30.77 70.55
C VAL A 3 28.41 -29.49 70.23
N PHE A 4 29.67 -29.40 70.68
CA PHE A 4 30.54 -28.24 70.40
C PHE A 4 30.96 -28.16 68.92
N LYS A 5 31.11 -29.30 68.24
CA LYS A 5 31.45 -29.33 66.81
C LYS A 5 30.27 -28.88 65.94
N SER A 6 29.05 -29.33 66.28
CA SER A 6 27.81 -28.90 65.59
C SER A 6 27.53 -27.39 65.72
N LEU A 7 27.79 -26.79 66.88
CA LEU A 7 27.65 -25.34 67.08
C LEU A 7 28.72 -24.52 66.34
N SER A 8 29.96 -25.02 66.30
CA SER A 8 31.04 -24.42 65.51
C SER A 8 30.75 -24.44 64.01
N ASP A 9 30.29 -25.58 63.50
CA ASP A 9 29.97 -25.75 62.08
C ASP A 9 28.75 -24.90 61.67
N SER A 10 27.73 -24.79 62.53
CA SER A 10 26.58 -23.90 62.31
C SER A 10 26.94 -22.42 62.33
N CYS A 11 27.84 -22.01 63.21
CA CYS A 11 28.34 -20.64 63.28
C CYS A 11 29.19 -20.30 62.04
N ALA A 12 30.08 -21.21 61.62
CA ALA A 12 30.87 -21.07 60.41
C ALA A 12 30.00 -20.97 59.14
N GLN A 13 28.97 -21.81 59.03
CA GLN A 13 28.01 -21.76 57.93
C GLN A 13 27.24 -20.42 57.89
N THR A 14 26.85 -19.90 59.06
CA THR A 14 26.13 -18.62 59.16
C THR A 14 27.03 -17.45 58.78
N VAL A 15 28.28 -17.44 59.25
CA VAL A 15 29.28 -16.42 58.88
C VAL A 15 29.58 -16.48 57.38
N GLN A 16 29.70 -17.67 56.80
CA GLN A 16 29.94 -17.84 55.37
C GLN A 16 28.75 -17.35 54.52
N ASN A 17 27.52 -17.67 54.92
CA ASN A 17 26.31 -17.16 54.26
C ASN A 17 26.17 -15.63 54.37
N VAL A 18 26.52 -15.04 55.51
CA VAL A 18 26.52 -13.58 55.71
C VAL A 18 27.59 -12.90 54.85
N LEU A 19 28.80 -13.48 54.76
CA LEU A 19 29.87 -13.00 53.90
C LEU A 19 29.51 -13.12 52.41
N GLU A 20 28.85 -14.20 51.99
CA GLU A 20 28.35 -14.37 50.63
C GLU A 20 27.24 -13.36 50.29
N TYR A 21 26.31 -13.10 51.22
CA TYR A 21 25.23 -12.13 51.02
C TYR A 21 25.75 -10.69 50.94
N HIS A 22 26.71 -10.32 51.78
CA HIS A 22 27.39 -9.03 51.69
C HIS A 22 28.22 -8.90 50.41
N SER A 23 28.88 -9.98 49.98
CA SER A 23 29.64 -10.00 48.71
C SER A 23 28.71 -9.83 47.49
N PHE A 24 27.54 -10.47 47.50
CA PHE A 24 26.54 -10.38 46.43
C PHE A 24 25.90 -8.98 46.33
N SER A 25 25.53 -8.39 47.47
CA SER A 25 24.95 -7.03 47.52
C SER A 25 25.96 -5.95 47.10
N VAL A 26 27.23 -6.09 47.47
CA VAL A 26 28.31 -5.20 47.01
C VAL A 26 28.52 -5.33 45.50
N LEU A 27 28.49 -6.55 44.94
CA LEU A 27 28.59 -6.77 43.50
C LEU A 27 27.43 -6.12 42.74
N LEU A 28 26.19 -6.25 43.23
CA LEU A 28 25.01 -5.59 42.64
C LEU A 28 25.14 -4.06 42.67
N ALA A 29 25.59 -3.49 43.78
CA ALA A 29 25.81 -2.05 43.90
C ALA A 29 26.89 -1.56 42.92
N LEU A 30 28.01 -2.28 42.79
CA LEU A 30 29.07 -1.97 41.82
C LEU A 30 28.58 -2.08 40.37
N CYS A 31 27.79 -3.10 40.05
CA CYS A 31 27.14 -3.23 38.74
C CYS A 31 26.18 -2.07 38.45
N ALA A 32 25.39 -1.64 39.43
CA ALA A 32 24.48 -0.50 39.28
C ALA A 32 25.22 0.83 39.11
N VAL A 33 26.31 1.05 39.85
CA VAL A 33 27.18 2.22 39.71
C VAL A 33 27.89 2.20 38.36
N PHE A 34 28.46 1.06 37.95
CA PHE A 34 29.09 0.93 36.63
C PHE A 34 28.09 1.13 35.50
N LEU A 35 26.87 0.59 35.62
CA LEU A 35 25.80 0.82 34.65
C LEU A 35 25.40 2.30 34.63
N SER A 36 25.34 2.97 35.78
CA SER A 36 25.00 4.40 35.88
C SER A 36 26.09 5.27 35.25
N ILE A 37 27.36 5.01 35.54
CA ILE A 37 28.53 5.66 34.93
C ILE A 37 28.53 5.39 33.42
N TYR A 38 28.34 4.14 33.00
CA TYR A 38 28.24 3.79 31.59
C TYR A 38 27.09 4.54 30.90
N LEU A 39 25.90 4.64 31.52
CA LEU A 39 24.75 5.36 30.95
C LEU A 39 24.90 6.89 30.94
N LEU A 40 25.71 7.45 31.85
CA LEU A 40 26.03 8.88 31.95
C LEU A 40 27.15 9.29 30.99
N PHE A 41 28.21 8.48 30.88
CA PHE A 41 29.41 8.77 30.09
C PHE A 41 29.41 8.10 28.70
N ARG A 42 28.44 7.24 28.40
CA ARG A 42 28.26 6.74 27.02
C ARG A 42 28.01 7.94 26.11
N PRO A 43 28.83 8.13 25.05
CA PRO A 43 28.62 9.23 24.11
C PRO A 43 27.21 9.11 23.53
N ARG A 44 26.33 10.01 23.95
CA ARG A 44 25.00 10.15 23.36
C ARG A 44 25.20 10.90 22.06
N LYS A 45 24.91 10.23 20.93
CA LYS A 45 24.78 10.94 19.66
C LYS A 45 23.71 12.02 19.86
N SER A 46 24.13 13.28 19.79
CA SER A 46 23.22 14.41 19.81
C SER A 46 22.61 14.50 18.42
N TYR A 47 21.34 14.10 18.30
CA TYR A 47 20.60 14.17 17.05
C TYR A 47 19.86 15.50 16.96
N LYS A 48 19.98 16.19 15.82
CA LYS A 48 19.06 17.27 15.45
C LYS A 48 17.79 16.65 14.86
N LEU A 49 16.89 16.18 15.73
CA LEU A 49 15.65 15.52 15.33
C LEU A 49 14.64 16.50 14.70
N PRO A 50 13.77 16.05 13.77
CA PRO A 50 12.65 16.85 13.30
C PRO A 50 11.75 17.33 14.45
N PRO A 51 11.24 18.58 14.39
CA PRO A 51 10.36 19.12 15.41
C PRO A 51 9.03 18.36 15.43
N GLY A 52 8.23 18.49 16.48
CA GLY A 52 6.94 17.80 16.57
C GLY A 52 6.18 18.05 17.87
N PRO A 53 4.89 17.72 17.93
CA PRO A 53 4.12 17.81 19.15
C PRO A 53 4.55 16.72 20.15
N ASN A 54 4.44 17.04 21.43
CA ASN A 54 4.55 16.05 22.49
C ASN A 54 3.33 15.11 22.47
N GLY A 55 3.57 13.81 22.58
CA GLY A 55 2.52 12.79 22.73
C GLY A 55 2.25 12.44 24.20
N LEU A 56 1.16 11.74 24.45
CA LEU A 56 0.89 11.15 25.76
C LEU A 56 1.81 9.95 26.00
N PRO A 57 2.17 9.63 27.27
CA PRO A 57 2.89 8.39 27.58
C PRO A 57 2.19 7.16 26.99
N LEU A 58 2.98 6.19 26.50
CA LEU A 58 2.55 4.92 25.92
C LEU A 58 1.80 4.98 24.58
N VAL A 59 0.85 5.91 24.42
CA VAL A 59 -0.03 6.00 23.24
C VAL A 59 0.44 7.04 22.21
N GLY A 60 1.35 7.92 22.60
CA GLY A 60 1.91 8.95 21.73
C GLY A 60 0.84 9.96 21.31
N TYR A 61 0.85 10.31 20.03
CA TYR A 61 -0.06 11.29 19.41
C TYR A 61 -1.34 10.67 18.85
N LEU A 62 -1.50 9.33 18.91
CA LEU A 62 -2.65 8.62 18.34
C LEU A 62 -4.02 9.15 18.84
N PRO A 63 -4.22 9.48 20.13
CA PRO A 63 -5.51 9.99 20.62
C PRO A 63 -5.91 11.35 20.05
N PHE A 64 -4.97 12.10 19.47
CA PHE A 64 -5.22 13.41 18.86
C PHE A 64 -5.48 13.32 17.36
N LEU A 65 -5.40 12.13 16.75
CA LEU A 65 -5.73 11.90 15.35
C LEU A 65 -7.22 11.52 15.22
N SER A 66 -7.89 12.13 14.24
CA SER A 66 -9.27 11.83 13.87
C SER A 66 -9.35 10.60 12.95
N SER A 67 -10.55 10.34 12.40
CA SER A 67 -10.74 9.35 11.34
C SER A 67 -10.04 9.70 10.03
N GLU A 68 -9.58 10.95 9.85
CA GLU A 68 -8.85 11.42 8.68
C GLU A 68 -7.44 11.89 9.06
N PRO A 69 -6.56 10.97 9.52
CA PRO A 69 -5.26 11.33 10.10
C PRO A 69 -4.38 12.10 9.13
N TYR A 70 -4.49 11.87 7.82
CA TYR A 70 -3.76 12.62 6.79
C TYR A 70 -4.07 14.13 6.79
N ARG A 71 -5.30 14.54 7.10
CA ARG A 71 -5.65 15.96 7.26
C ARG A 71 -5.14 16.52 8.57
N ASP A 72 -5.19 15.74 9.64
CA ASP A 72 -4.69 16.19 10.95
C ASP A 72 -3.16 16.39 10.90
N LEU A 73 -2.45 15.50 10.20
CA LEU A 73 -1.01 15.61 9.96
C LEU A 73 -0.68 16.84 9.09
N ASP A 74 -1.44 17.09 8.02
CA ASP A 74 -1.26 18.31 7.22
C ASP A 74 -1.51 19.60 8.04
N ARG A 75 -2.45 19.59 8.99
CA ARG A 75 -2.61 20.75 9.90
C ARG A 75 -1.37 21.00 10.76
N LEU A 76 -0.62 19.95 11.13
CA LEU A 76 0.63 20.08 11.91
C LEU A 76 1.77 20.67 11.07
N LYS A 77 1.77 20.45 9.75
CA LYS A 77 2.72 21.08 8.82
C LYS A 77 2.79 22.59 8.99
N ARG A 78 1.65 23.26 9.22
CA ARG A 78 1.59 24.71 9.44
C ARG A 78 2.40 25.19 10.65
N LYS A 79 2.57 24.35 11.67
CA LYS A 79 3.30 24.68 12.90
C LYS A 79 4.75 24.18 12.88
N TYR A 80 4.99 23.00 12.32
CA TYR A 80 6.29 22.31 12.42
C TYR A 80 7.07 22.25 11.09
N GLY A 81 6.46 22.69 9.99
CA GLY A 81 7.05 22.65 8.64
C GLY A 81 6.78 21.33 7.90
N GLY A 82 7.36 21.20 6.70
CA GLY A 82 7.18 20.05 5.81
C GLY A 82 7.82 18.73 6.27
N ILE A 83 8.56 18.74 7.38
CA ILE A 83 9.10 17.55 8.03
C ILE A 83 8.96 17.70 9.54
N PHE A 84 8.28 16.74 10.16
CA PHE A 84 8.08 16.74 11.61
C PHE A 84 8.00 15.30 12.14
N SER A 85 8.07 15.13 13.44
CA SER A 85 8.00 13.84 14.10
C SER A 85 6.81 13.73 15.04
N ILE A 86 6.29 12.52 15.19
CA ILE A 86 5.31 12.16 16.21
C ILE A 86 5.62 10.77 16.74
N TYR A 87 5.24 10.52 17.99
CA TYR A 87 5.16 9.16 18.50
C TYR A 87 3.81 8.55 18.14
N MET A 88 3.79 7.41 17.48
CA MET A 88 2.58 6.60 17.28
C MET A 88 2.69 5.38 18.19
N GLY A 89 1.99 5.39 19.33
CA GLY A 89 2.29 4.49 20.43
C GLY A 89 3.70 4.77 20.98
N ARG A 90 4.56 3.75 20.97
CA ARG A 90 5.98 3.87 21.33
C ARG A 90 6.92 4.05 20.12
N THR A 91 6.37 4.03 18.91
CA THR A 91 7.15 4.11 17.67
C THR A 91 7.39 5.58 17.32
N TYR A 92 8.67 5.96 17.24
CA TYR A 92 9.07 7.26 16.71
C TYR A 92 8.90 7.29 15.18
N THR A 93 8.05 8.20 14.70
CA THR A 93 7.66 8.28 13.30
C THR A 93 7.90 9.69 12.77
N VAL A 94 8.62 9.78 11.66
CA VAL A 94 8.82 11.02 10.90
C VAL A 94 7.77 11.10 9.79
N ILE A 95 7.09 12.24 9.73
CA ILE A 95 6.11 12.58 8.72
C ILE A 95 6.74 13.54 7.72
N LEU A 96 6.60 13.21 6.44
CA LEU A 96 7.06 14.03 5.31
C LEU A 96 5.82 14.61 4.62
N ASP A 97 5.73 15.93 4.57
CA ASP A 97 4.55 16.65 4.06
C ASP A 97 4.96 17.81 3.12
N ASP A 98 6.13 17.70 2.49
CA ASP A 98 6.61 18.60 1.42
C ASP A 98 7.24 17.75 0.33
N PHE A 99 6.98 18.11 -0.93
CA PHE A 99 7.37 17.32 -2.09
C PHE A 99 8.88 17.19 -2.25
N GLU A 100 9.64 18.26 -2.00
CA GLU A 100 11.10 18.21 -2.15
C GLU A 100 11.72 17.32 -1.08
N ILE A 101 11.19 17.36 0.14
CA ILE A 101 11.64 16.48 1.23
C ILE A 101 11.28 15.02 0.92
N VAL A 102 10.08 14.75 0.41
CA VAL A 102 9.67 13.39 0.00
C VAL A 102 10.56 12.89 -1.14
N LYS A 103 10.85 13.72 -2.14
CA LYS A 103 11.75 13.42 -3.25
C LYS A 103 13.16 13.10 -2.74
N GLU A 104 13.69 13.90 -1.83
CA GLU A 104 14.99 13.65 -1.18
C GLU A 104 14.98 12.30 -0.44
N ALA A 105 14.00 12.09 0.45
CA ALA A 105 13.91 10.92 1.30
C ALA A 105 13.72 9.63 0.50
N PHE A 106 12.78 9.61 -0.45
CA PHE A 106 12.36 8.40 -1.16
C PHE A 106 13.27 8.01 -2.32
N SER A 107 14.20 8.90 -2.72
CA SER A 107 15.25 8.59 -3.70
C SER A 107 16.43 7.82 -3.08
N LYS A 108 16.65 7.94 -1.77
CA LYS A 108 17.73 7.24 -1.05
C LYS A 108 17.46 5.73 -1.02
N SER A 109 18.51 4.91 -1.18
CA SER A 109 18.43 3.45 -0.99
C SER A 109 18.23 3.06 0.47
N THR A 110 18.63 3.92 1.41
CA THR A 110 18.58 3.69 2.85
C THR A 110 17.19 3.86 3.47
N THR A 111 16.20 4.21 2.66
CA THR A 111 14.79 4.35 3.04
C THR A 111 13.91 3.37 2.30
N THR A 112 14.44 2.32 1.66
CA THR A 112 13.61 1.38 0.89
C THR A 112 12.95 0.32 1.73
N ASP A 113 13.43 0.04 2.94
CA ASP A 113 12.86 -1.03 3.76
C ASP A 113 11.53 -0.64 4.41
N ARG A 114 10.70 -1.64 4.68
CA ARG A 114 9.44 -1.54 5.42
C ARG A 114 9.65 -1.86 6.90
N PRO A 115 8.91 -1.21 7.81
CA PRO A 115 8.85 -1.64 9.20
C PRO A 115 8.46 -3.12 9.32
N PRO A 116 9.07 -3.89 10.24
CA PRO A 116 8.63 -5.25 10.52
C PRO A 116 7.15 -5.30 10.90
N LYS A 117 6.47 -6.40 10.56
CA LYS A 117 5.07 -6.68 10.92
C LYS A 117 4.00 -5.77 10.30
N LEU A 118 4.39 -4.81 9.45
CA LEU A 118 3.47 -3.90 8.76
C LEU A 118 2.33 -4.64 8.03
N PHE A 119 2.59 -5.86 7.57
CA PHE A 119 1.67 -6.68 6.79
C PHE A 119 1.20 -7.96 7.50
N ASP A 120 1.34 -8.08 8.82
CA ASP A 120 0.93 -9.29 9.57
C ASP A 120 -0.59 -9.57 9.54
N PHE A 121 -1.37 -8.68 8.92
CA PHE A 121 -2.78 -8.91 8.60
C PHE A 121 -3.00 -9.82 7.38
N LEU A 122 -1.95 -10.09 6.61
CA LEU A 122 -1.95 -11.02 5.49
C LEU A 122 -1.15 -12.26 5.87
N PRO A 123 -1.78 -13.46 5.90
CA PRO A 123 -1.06 -14.69 6.15
C PRO A 123 0.06 -14.86 5.10
N ASP A 124 1.27 -15.23 5.53
CA ASP A 124 2.48 -15.38 4.70
C ASP A 124 3.14 -14.08 4.18
N GLY A 125 2.57 -12.90 4.49
CA GLY A 125 3.04 -11.61 3.98
C GLY A 125 2.60 -11.32 2.53
N VAL A 126 3.17 -10.30 1.90
CA VAL A 126 2.69 -9.75 0.61
C VAL A 126 3.82 -9.62 -0.42
N GLY A 127 4.72 -10.62 -0.44
CA GLY A 127 5.84 -10.70 -1.38
C GLY A 127 6.65 -9.39 -1.43
N PHE A 128 6.94 -8.90 -2.63
CA PHE A 128 7.72 -7.66 -2.85
C PHE A 128 7.14 -6.41 -2.15
N SER A 129 5.87 -6.41 -1.73
CA SER A 129 5.32 -5.28 -0.98
C SER A 129 5.80 -5.26 0.48
N SER A 130 6.08 -6.43 1.06
CA SER A 130 6.49 -6.60 2.46
C SER A 130 7.96 -6.95 2.68
N VAL A 131 8.60 -7.66 1.75
CA VAL A 131 10.01 -8.05 1.91
C VAL A 131 10.95 -6.84 1.79
N ASN A 132 12.18 -7.01 2.27
CA ASN A 132 13.21 -5.97 2.40
C ASN A 132 14.55 -6.42 1.80
N GLY A 133 15.53 -5.50 1.73
CA GLY A 133 16.88 -5.82 1.27
C GLY A 133 16.94 -6.43 -0.14
N ASN A 134 17.86 -7.36 -0.35
CA ASN A 134 18.08 -7.98 -1.66
C ASN A 134 16.87 -8.80 -2.14
N GLU A 135 16.16 -9.45 -1.22
CA GLU A 135 14.93 -10.20 -1.51
C GLU A 135 13.90 -9.29 -2.18
N TRP A 136 13.69 -8.09 -1.65
CA TRP A 136 12.82 -7.10 -2.28
C TRP A 136 13.28 -6.70 -3.68
N VAL A 137 14.58 -6.43 -3.85
CA VAL A 137 15.13 -5.97 -5.13
C VAL A 137 14.90 -7.03 -6.22
N GLU A 138 15.19 -8.30 -5.93
CA GLU A 138 15.01 -9.39 -6.89
C GLU A 138 13.54 -9.62 -7.20
N GLN A 139 12.70 -9.74 -6.17
CA GLN A 139 11.27 -10.04 -6.34
C GLN A 139 10.54 -8.92 -7.07
N ARG A 140 10.77 -7.66 -6.69
CA ARG A 140 10.18 -6.50 -7.39
C ARG A 140 10.62 -6.44 -8.85
N ARG A 141 11.92 -6.61 -9.12
CA ARG A 141 12.46 -6.55 -10.48
C ARG A 141 11.84 -7.64 -11.36
N TYR A 142 11.71 -8.85 -10.83
CA TYR A 142 11.06 -9.94 -11.52
C TYR A 142 9.59 -9.62 -11.79
N CYS A 143 8.82 -9.22 -10.77
CA CYS A 143 7.40 -8.92 -10.92
C CYS A 143 7.13 -7.83 -11.98
N VAL A 144 7.88 -6.71 -11.93
CA VAL A 144 7.74 -5.63 -12.92
C VAL A 144 8.04 -6.13 -14.33
N ARG A 145 9.12 -6.93 -14.49
CA ARG A 145 9.47 -7.51 -15.79
C ARG A 145 8.39 -8.47 -16.27
N ALA A 146 7.94 -9.40 -15.44
CA ALA A 146 6.94 -10.39 -15.79
C ALA A 146 5.60 -9.74 -16.17
N MET A 147 5.13 -8.76 -15.39
CA MET A 147 3.90 -8.02 -15.71
C MET A 147 4.01 -7.22 -17.01
N ARG A 148 5.21 -6.69 -17.33
CA ARG A 148 5.44 -6.04 -18.62
C ARG A 148 5.44 -7.06 -19.76
N ASP A 149 6.19 -8.14 -19.61
CA ASP A 149 6.37 -9.12 -20.68
C ASP A 149 5.07 -9.92 -20.99
N LEU A 150 4.20 -10.10 -19.98
CA LEU A 150 2.88 -10.73 -20.10
C LEU A 150 1.75 -9.74 -20.41
N GLY A 151 1.83 -8.51 -19.88
CA GLY A 151 0.79 -7.47 -20.01
C GLY A 151 1.19 -6.33 -20.94
N LEU A 152 1.99 -5.38 -20.43
CA LEU A 152 2.34 -4.13 -21.13
C LEU A 152 3.17 -4.35 -22.40
N GLY A 153 2.57 -4.17 -23.57
CA GLY A 153 3.26 -4.22 -24.86
C GLY A 153 2.91 -5.43 -25.72
N ARG A 154 2.01 -6.30 -25.24
CA ARG A 154 1.30 -7.27 -26.08
C ARG A 154 -0.13 -6.80 -26.28
N THR A 155 -0.57 -6.71 -27.54
CA THR A 155 -1.97 -6.41 -27.91
C THR A 155 -2.95 -7.38 -27.25
N VAL A 156 -2.54 -8.62 -26.99
CA VAL A 156 -3.39 -9.68 -26.41
C VAL A 156 -3.96 -9.32 -25.04
N TRP A 157 -3.14 -8.82 -24.10
CA TRP A 157 -3.66 -8.53 -22.75
C TRP A 157 -4.58 -7.30 -22.75
N GLU A 158 -4.23 -6.28 -23.52
CA GLU A 158 -5.10 -5.12 -23.72
C GLU A 158 -6.45 -5.52 -24.34
N THR A 159 -6.46 -6.42 -25.32
CA THR A 159 -7.69 -7.00 -25.87
C THR A 159 -8.51 -7.72 -24.79
N LEU A 160 -7.88 -8.51 -23.91
CA LEU A 160 -8.59 -9.17 -22.80
C LEU A 160 -9.23 -8.17 -21.83
N VAL A 161 -8.54 -7.05 -21.55
CA VAL A 161 -9.12 -5.96 -20.75
C VAL A 161 -10.31 -5.34 -21.48
N GLN A 162 -10.20 -5.08 -22.79
CA GLN A 162 -11.30 -4.54 -23.58
C GLN A 162 -12.51 -5.49 -23.65
N GLU A 163 -12.30 -6.80 -23.76
CA GLU A 163 -13.37 -7.80 -23.68
C GLU A 163 -14.09 -7.73 -22.33
N GLU A 164 -13.34 -7.65 -21.24
CA GLU A 164 -13.90 -7.56 -19.89
C GLU A 164 -14.66 -6.24 -19.65
N VAL A 165 -14.19 -5.14 -20.27
CA VAL A 165 -14.90 -3.85 -20.31
C VAL A 165 -16.20 -4.00 -21.09
N ASP A 166 -16.18 -4.61 -22.28
CA ASP A 166 -17.37 -4.80 -23.12
C ASP A 166 -18.45 -5.63 -22.39
N ASP A 167 -18.03 -6.70 -21.71
CA ASP A 167 -18.90 -7.55 -20.90
C ASP A 167 -19.55 -6.74 -19.76
N LEU A 168 -18.77 -5.90 -19.07
CA LEU A 168 -19.30 -5.01 -18.04
C LEU A 168 -20.29 -3.99 -18.61
N ILE A 169 -19.96 -3.35 -19.74
CA ILE A 169 -20.84 -2.38 -20.41
C ILE A 169 -22.16 -3.06 -20.78
N LYS A 170 -22.15 -4.31 -21.25
CA LYS A 170 -23.36 -5.08 -21.54
C LYS A 170 -24.22 -5.28 -20.29
N ILE A 171 -23.63 -5.72 -19.18
CA ILE A 171 -24.32 -5.89 -17.89
C ILE A 171 -24.99 -4.59 -17.44
N VAL A 172 -24.31 -3.44 -17.61
CA VAL A 172 -24.85 -2.14 -17.23
C VAL A 172 -25.98 -1.69 -18.15
N LYS A 173 -25.89 -1.96 -19.46
CA LYS A 173 -26.98 -1.67 -20.42
C LYS A 173 -28.26 -2.41 -20.05
N GLU A 174 -28.17 -3.67 -19.64
CA GLU A 174 -29.31 -4.50 -19.23
C GLU A 174 -30.09 -3.91 -18.02
N GLN A 175 -29.49 -2.98 -17.28
CA GLN A 175 -30.14 -2.30 -16.16
C GLN A 175 -31.15 -1.23 -16.61
N ASN A 176 -31.16 -0.87 -17.90
CA ASN A 176 -32.14 0.02 -18.53
C ASN A 176 -32.33 1.34 -17.76
N GLY A 177 -31.22 1.96 -17.33
CA GLY A 177 -31.23 3.26 -16.64
C GLY A 177 -31.64 3.22 -15.16
N LYS A 178 -31.90 2.03 -14.59
CA LYS A 178 -32.17 1.91 -13.15
C LYS A 178 -30.93 2.29 -12.32
N PRO A 179 -31.10 2.91 -11.14
CA PRO A 179 -29.99 3.14 -10.22
C PRO A 179 -29.36 1.81 -9.81
N VAL A 180 -28.03 1.72 -9.93
CA VAL A 180 -27.28 0.50 -9.61
C VAL A 180 -26.04 0.81 -8.79
N ASN A 181 -25.66 -0.13 -7.92
CA ASN A 181 -24.35 -0.10 -7.27
C ASN A 181 -23.32 -0.78 -8.18
N ILE A 182 -22.69 0.03 -9.04
CA ILE A 182 -21.71 -0.43 -10.03
C ILE A 182 -20.47 -1.08 -9.39
N ALA A 183 -20.14 -0.75 -8.13
CA ALA A 183 -18.96 -1.26 -7.45
C ALA A 183 -18.93 -2.79 -7.37
N LYS A 184 -20.10 -3.46 -7.32
CA LYS A 184 -20.20 -4.92 -7.33
C LYS A 184 -19.63 -5.51 -8.62
N TRP A 185 -20.08 -5.03 -9.77
CA TRP A 185 -19.64 -5.55 -11.07
C TRP A 185 -18.25 -5.05 -11.44
N LEU A 186 -17.87 -3.83 -11.04
CA LEU A 186 -16.52 -3.33 -11.22
C LEU A 186 -15.48 -4.15 -10.44
N THR A 187 -15.78 -4.58 -9.20
CA THR A 187 -14.87 -5.48 -8.46
C THR A 187 -14.59 -6.72 -9.28
N SER A 188 -15.64 -7.35 -9.81
CA SER A 188 -15.47 -8.58 -10.56
C SER A 188 -14.74 -8.33 -11.91
N SER A 189 -15.12 -7.27 -12.62
CA SER A 189 -14.54 -6.95 -13.92
C SER A 189 -13.04 -6.62 -13.81
N VAL A 190 -12.67 -5.67 -12.95
CA VAL A 190 -11.26 -5.26 -12.80
C VAL A 190 -10.40 -6.41 -12.25
N SER A 191 -10.90 -7.17 -11.27
CA SER A 191 -10.08 -8.27 -10.73
C SER A 191 -9.93 -9.42 -11.74
N ASN A 192 -10.83 -9.57 -12.72
CA ASN A 192 -10.68 -10.54 -13.81
C ASN A 192 -9.48 -10.21 -14.72
N ASN A 193 -9.18 -8.92 -14.96
CA ASN A 193 -7.99 -8.50 -15.71
C ASN A 193 -6.69 -8.95 -15.03
N VAL A 194 -6.68 -8.91 -13.70
CA VAL A 194 -5.54 -9.38 -12.91
C VAL A 194 -5.50 -10.91 -12.86
N LEU A 195 -6.64 -11.60 -12.77
CA LEU A 195 -6.69 -13.07 -12.82
C LEU A 195 -6.23 -13.63 -14.16
N SER A 196 -6.59 -12.99 -15.27
CA SER A 196 -6.13 -13.43 -16.60
C SER A 196 -4.62 -13.34 -16.70
N LEU A 197 -4.01 -12.28 -16.16
CA LEU A 197 -2.55 -12.12 -16.10
C LEU A 197 -1.89 -13.16 -15.17
N LEU A 198 -2.48 -13.40 -14.00
CA LEU A 198 -1.87 -14.25 -12.97
C LEU A 198 -2.06 -15.74 -13.23
N PHE A 199 -3.28 -16.15 -13.58
CA PHE A 199 -3.73 -17.54 -13.65
C PHE A 199 -4.10 -17.99 -15.07
N GLY A 200 -4.00 -17.11 -16.07
CA GLY A 200 -4.32 -17.41 -17.46
C GLY A 200 -5.81 -17.51 -17.76
N ARG A 201 -6.69 -17.18 -16.80
CA ARG A 201 -8.14 -17.27 -17.00
C ARG A 201 -8.91 -16.23 -16.20
N ARG A 202 -10.06 -15.86 -16.76
CA ARG A 202 -11.11 -15.12 -16.06
C ARG A 202 -11.97 -16.06 -15.23
N MET A 203 -12.69 -15.52 -14.26
CA MET A 203 -13.71 -16.27 -13.53
C MET A 203 -15.08 -15.65 -13.76
N ALA A 204 -16.06 -16.50 -14.06
CA ALA A 204 -17.44 -16.06 -14.26
C ALA A 204 -18.01 -15.41 -12.99
N VAL A 205 -18.95 -14.50 -13.15
CA VAL A 205 -19.54 -13.72 -12.04
C VAL A 205 -20.36 -14.61 -11.09
N ASP A 206 -20.91 -15.70 -11.60
CA ASP A 206 -21.74 -16.68 -10.87
C ASP A 206 -20.95 -17.85 -10.27
N ASP A 207 -19.64 -17.98 -10.57
CA ASP A 207 -18.81 -19.02 -9.98
C ASP A 207 -18.77 -18.88 -8.44
N PRO A 208 -19.09 -19.93 -7.65
CA PRO A 208 -19.09 -19.84 -6.19
C PRO A 208 -17.73 -19.41 -5.60
N ARG A 209 -16.62 -19.72 -6.28
CA ARG A 209 -15.26 -19.34 -5.87
C ARG A 209 -15.01 -17.84 -6.07
N ARG A 210 -15.78 -17.18 -6.95
CA ARG A 210 -15.70 -15.74 -7.20
C ARG A 210 -15.89 -14.91 -5.95
N LYS A 211 -16.80 -15.36 -5.09
CA LYS A 211 -17.08 -14.71 -3.82
C LYS A 211 -15.83 -14.57 -2.94
N ILE A 212 -14.91 -15.54 -2.96
CA ILE A 212 -13.66 -15.50 -2.17
C ILE A 212 -12.77 -14.35 -2.66
N LEU A 213 -12.63 -14.22 -3.98
CA LEU A 213 -11.82 -13.18 -4.61
C LEU A 213 -12.42 -11.78 -4.40
N ASP A 214 -13.71 -11.61 -4.66
CA ASP A 214 -14.35 -10.30 -4.51
C ASP A 214 -14.34 -9.86 -3.04
N GLN A 215 -14.47 -10.80 -2.10
CA GLN A 215 -14.33 -10.51 -0.68
C GLN A 215 -12.92 -10.10 -0.31
N SER A 216 -11.88 -10.72 -0.88
CA SER A 216 -10.49 -10.36 -0.58
C SER A 216 -10.15 -8.96 -1.09
N VAL A 217 -10.68 -8.54 -2.25
CA VAL A 217 -10.54 -7.16 -2.75
C VAL A 217 -11.22 -6.16 -1.81
N ASN A 218 -12.47 -6.44 -1.41
CA ASN A 218 -13.29 -5.49 -0.66
C ASN A 218 -12.83 -5.24 0.79
N VAL A 219 -12.02 -6.13 1.39
CA VAL A 219 -11.56 -5.97 2.78
C VAL A 219 -10.26 -5.18 2.94
N VAL A 220 -9.54 -4.92 1.86
CA VAL A 220 -8.20 -4.33 1.88
C VAL A 220 -8.21 -2.93 2.51
N SER A 221 -9.11 -2.08 2.05
CA SER A 221 -9.32 -0.74 2.63
C SER A 221 -9.74 -0.77 4.10
N GLN A 222 -10.47 -1.81 4.53
CA GLN A 222 -10.87 -2.01 5.94
C GLN A 222 -9.68 -2.43 6.80
N PHE A 223 -8.78 -3.27 6.26
CA PHE A 223 -7.53 -3.61 6.92
C PHE A 223 -6.65 -2.39 7.13
N PHE A 224 -6.45 -1.55 6.12
CA PHE A 224 -5.62 -0.35 6.28
C PHE A 224 -6.15 0.62 7.36
N LYS A 225 -7.47 0.64 7.60
CA LYS A 225 -8.07 1.39 8.73
C LYS A 225 -7.76 0.75 10.08
N GLN A 226 -7.80 -0.58 10.18
CA GLN A 226 -7.60 -1.31 11.44
C GLN A 226 -6.12 -1.59 11.77
N THR A 227 -5.25 -1.68 10.77
CA THR A 227 -3.81 -1.97 10.94
C THR A 227 -3.09 -0.85 11.68
N GLY A 228 -3.61 0.39 11.67
CA GLY A 228 -3.13 1.45 12.55
C GLY A 228 -3.07 0.99 14.00
N ILE A 229 -4.15 0.44 14.55
CA ILE A 229 -4.19 -0.02 15.95
C ILE A 229 -3.28 -1.24 16.15
N ARG A 230 -3.27 -2.22 15.24
CA ARG A 230 -2.43 -3.43 15.37
C ARG A 230 -0.93 -3.14 15.27
N ASN A 231 -0.53 -2.21 14.39
CA ASN A 231 0.87 -1.84 14.20
C ASN A 231 1.47 -1.17 15.44
N PHE A 232 0.64 -0.49 16.25
CA PHE A 232 1.09 0.21 17.46
C PHE A 232 0.75 -0.53 18.76
N PHE A 233 -0.29 -1.37 18.78
CA PHE A 233 -0.75 -2.14 19.95
C PHE A 233 -1.03 -3.62 19.64
N PRO A 234 -0.03 -4.39 19.17
CA PRO A 234 -0.22 -5.77 18.73
C PRO A 234 -0.80 -6.68 19.83
N ALA A 235 -0.33 -6.54 21.07
CA ALA A 235 -0.78 -7.38 22.19
C ALA A 235 -2.28 -7.23 22.50
N VAL A 236 -2.82 -6.01 22.37
CA VAL A 236 -4.25 -5.74 22.59
C VAL A 236 -5.07 -6.38 21.48
N CYS A 237 -4.63 -6.22 20.23
CA CYS A 237 -5.28 -6.85 19.08
C CYS A 237 -5.26 -8.38 19.17
N ASP A 238 -4.15 -8.98 19.58
CA ASP A 238 -4.04 -10.44 19.69
C ASP A 238 -5.02 -11.01 20.74
N VAL A 239 -5.28 -10.28 21.83
CA VAL A 239 -6.32 -10.65 22.82
C VAL A 239 -7.72 -10.55 22.21
N LEU A 240 -8.05 -9.44 21.55
CA LEU A 240 -9.36 -9.24 20.92
C LEU A 240 -9.64 -10.22 19.76
N VAL A 241 -8.58 -10.69 19.09
CA VAL A 241 -8.66 -11.75 18.07
C VAL A 241 -8.92 -13.10 18.71
N LYS A 242 -8.19 -13.48 19.76
CA LYS A 242 -8.38 -14.74 20.49
C LYS A 242 -9.78 -14.89 21.08
N LEU A 243 -10.39 -13.78 21.51
CA LEU A 243 -11.75 -13.76 22.03
C LEU A 243 -12.83 -13.84 20.93
N GLY A 244 -12.47 -13.74 19.64
CA GLY A 244 -13.42 -13.83 18.52
C GLY A 244 -14.34 -12.62 18.35
N ILE A 245 -14.13 -11.56 19.12
CA ILE A 245 -15.01 -10.38 19.21
C ILE A 245 -14.57 -9.24 18.26
N SER A 246 -13.41 -9.36 17.61
CA SER A 246 -12.89 -8.30 16.74
C SER A 246 -13.34 -8.44 15.27
N GLU A 247 -13.73 -7.31 14.67
CA GLU A 247 -13.89 -7.17 13.22
C GLU A 247 -12.62 -7.66 12.49
N TYR A 248 -11.45 -7.39 13.09
CA TYR A 248 -10.15 -7.85 12.63
C TYR A 248 -10.07 -9.35 12.38
N ALA A 249 -10.54 -10.19 13.31
CA ALA A 249 -10.52 -11.66 13.14
C ALA A 249 -11.36 -12.10 11.93
N ARG A 250 -12.50 -11.44 11.71
CA ARG A 250 -13.38 -11.69 10.56
C ARG A 250 -12.74 -11.30 9.24
N LEU A 251 -12.04 -10.17 9.21
CA LEU A 251 -11.29 -9.75 8.03
C LEU A 251 -10.12 -10.72 7.76
N TYR A 252 -9.37 -11.09 8.81
CA TYR A 252 -8.24 -12.02 8.72
C TYR A 252 -8.65 -13.37 8.12
N LYS A 253 -9.79 -13.92 8.55
CA LYS A 253 -10.33 -15.17 7.99
C LYS A 253 -10.53 -15.10 6.46
N LYS A 254 -11.07 -13.99 5.94
CA LYS A 254 -11.25 -13.82 4.49
C LYS A 254 -9.92 -13.85 3.73
N MET A 255 -8.86 -13.31 4.32
CA MET A 255 -7.51 -13.38 3.73
C MET A 255 -6.92 -14.78 3.79
N VAL A 256 -7.20 -15.54 4.85
CA VAL A 256 -6.83 -16.97 4.92
C VAL A 256 -7.52 -17.77 3.81
N ASP A 257 -8.82 -17.55 3.58
CA ASP A 257 -9.57 -18.22 2.52
C ASP A 257 -9.02 -17.88 1.12
N PHE A 258 -8.70 -16.60 0.90
CA PHE A 258 -8.04 -16.15 -0.33
C PHE A 258 -6.66 -16.80 -0.52
N ASN A 259 -5.84 -16.87 0.52
CA ASN A 259 -4.53 -17.50 0.44
C ASN A 259 -4.62 -19.00 0.16
N SER A 260 -5.61 -19.67 0.75
CA SER A 260 -5.91 -21.07 0.44
C SER A 260 -6.25 -21.25 -1.05
N TYR A 261 -7.05 -20.34 -1.61
CA TYR A 261 -7.36 -20.34 -3.05
C TYR A 261 -6.12 -20.14 -3.90
N VAL A 262 -5.28 -19.15 -3.61
CA VAL A 262 -4.03 -18.88 -4.34
C VAL A 262 -3.10 -20.09 -4.32
N ARG A 263 -2.94 -20.75 -3.17
CA ARG A 263 -2.14 -21.99 -3.06
C ARG A 263 -2.68 -23.10 -3.96
N LYS A 264 -4.00 -23.32 -3.97
CA LYS A 264 -4.63 -24.32 -4.86
C LYS A 264 -4.37 -24.02 -6.33
N GLU A 265 -4.40 -22.75 -6.73
CA GLU A 265 -4.08 -22.36 -8.11
C GLU A 265 -2.61 -22.59 -8.45
N VAL A 266 -1.67 -22.31 -7.55
CA VAL A 266 -0.26 -22.63 -7.76
C VAL A 266 -0.04 -24.13 -7.92
N GLU A 267 -0.63 -24.96 -7.06
CA GLU A 267 -0.53 -26.42 -7.16
C GLU A 267 -1.14 -26.94 -8.45
N ARG A 268 -2.25 -26.36 -8.92
CA ARG A 268 -2.83 -26.69 -10.23
C ARG A 268 -1.84 -26.46 -11.37
N HIS A 269 -1.16 -25.31 -11.40
CA HIS A 269 -0.16 -25.02 -12.44
C HIS A 269 1.09 -25.91 -12.31
N LYS A 270 1.50 -26.27 -11.09
CA LYS A 270 2.60 -27.24 -10.88
C LYS A 270 2.26 -28.63 -11.43
N SER A 271 0.99 -29.04 -11.35
CA SER A 271 0.51 -30.33 -11.85
C SER A 271 0.25 -30.35 -13.37
N ASP A 272 0.15 -29.19 -13.99
CA ASP A 272 -0.08 -29.04 -15.43
C ASP A 272 1.25 -29.20 -16.18
N SER A 273 1.32 -30.12 -17.14
CA SER A 273 2.55 -30.39 -17.91
C SER A 273 2.93 -29.28 -18.89
N SER A 274 2.13 -28.21 -19.00
CA SER A 274 2.34 -27.09 -19.92
C SER A 274 3.21 -25.93 -19.40
N ILE A 275 3.88 -26.09 -18.24
CA ILE A 275 4.76 -25.07 -17.60
C ILE A 275 5.72 -24.41 -18.59
N GLU A 276 6.12 -25.08 -19.67
CA GLU A 276 7.10 -24.59 -20.65
C GLU A 276 6.67 -23.33 -21.43
N ARG A 277 5.36 -23.07 -21.62
CA ARG A 277 4.89 -22.01 -22.53
C ARG A 277 4.90 -20.58 -21.97
N ARG A 278 5.20 -20.37 -20.68
CA ARG A 278 5.14 -19.05 -19.99
C ARG A 278 3.88 -18.24 -20.32
N GLU A 279 2.72 -18.88 -20.24
CA GLU A 279 1.45 -18.22 -20.60
C GLU A 279 0.94 -17.32 -19.46
N THR A 280 1.35 -17.62 -18.21
CA THR A 280 0.89 -16.90 -17.02
C THR A 280 2.04 -16.42 -16.14
N PHE A 281 1.72 -15.54 -15.18
CA PHE A 281 2.69 -15.12 -14.15
C PHE A 281 3.19 -16.32 -13.34
N ILE A 282 2.30 -17.26 -12.98
CA ILE A 282 2.65 -18.45 -12.20
C ILE A 282 3.66 -19.30 -12.98
N ASP A 283 3.39 -19.59 -14.26
CA ASP A 283 4.27 -20.45 -15.06
C ASP A 283 5.65 -19.83 -15.22
N GLY A 284 5.71 -18.52 -15.50
CA GLY A 284 6.96 -17.79 -15.57
C GLY A 284 7.76 -17.89 -14.27
N TYR A 285 7.08 -17.72 -13.13
CA TYR A 285 7.74 -17.74 -11.82
C TYR A 285 8.22 -19.15 -11.46
N LEU A 286 7.42 -20.18 -11.72
CA LEU A 286 7.81 -21.58 -11.53
C LEU A 286 9.02 -21.96 -12.40
N GLN A 287 9.11 -21.46 -13.63
CA GLN A 287 10.31 -21.63 -14.45
C GLN A 287 11.54 -20.93 -13.84
N GLU A 288 11.38 -19.71 -13.32
CA GLU A 288 12.48 -18.99 -12.67
C GLU A 288 12.94 -19.70 -11.39
N MET A 289 12.02 -20.30 -10.63
CA MET A 289 12.35 -21.16 -9.49
C MET A 289 13.20 -22.36 -9.92
N LYS A 290 12.79 -23.10 -10.97
CA LYS A 290 13.55 -24.24 -11.50
C LYS A 290 14.96 -23.83 -11.96
N LYS A 291 15.10 -22.69 -12.64
CA LYS A 291 16.40 -22.18 -13.09
C LYS A 291 17.37 -21.85 -11.95
N ARG A 292 16.85 -21.52 -10.77
CA ARG A 292 17.62 -21.06 -9.61
C ARG A 292 17.69 -22.09 -8.48
N GLU A 293 17.20 -23.30 -8.71
CA GLU A 293 17.08 -24.35 -7.67
C GLU A 293 18.42 -24.65 -6.97
N ASN A 294 19.53 -24.59 -7.71
CA ASN A 294 20.87 -24.85 -7.19
C ASN A 294 21.59 -23.63 -6.59
N ASN A 295 20.93 -22.46 -6.49
CA ASN A 295 21.55 -21.24 -5.94
C ASN A 295 21.28 -21.11 -4.43
N ILE A 296 22.33 -21.12 -3.62
CA ILE A 296 22.27 -21.01 -2.15
C ILE A 296 21.62 -19.69 -1.67
N THR A 297 21.69 -18.63 -2.49
CA THR A 297 21.10 -17.30 -2.19
C THR A 297 19.74 -17.08 -2.84
N ASN A 298 19.04 -18.15 -3.26
CA ASN A 298 17.82 -18.06 -4.02
C ASN A 298 16.64 -17.47 -3.22
N THR A 299 16.11 -16.34 -3.69
CA THR A 299 14.90 -15.71 -3.15
C THR A 299 13.61 -16.22 -3.80
N PHE A 300 13.70 -16.99 -4.89
CA PHE A 300 12.55 -17.53 -5.64
C PHE A 300 12.10 -18.85 -5.01
N ASN A 301 11.09 -18.74 -4.16
CA ASN A 301 10.48 -19.86 -3.43
C ASN A 301 8.95 -19.71 -3.39
N ASP A 302 8.25 -20.75 -2.91
CA ASP A 302 6.78 -20.75 -2.81
C ASP A 302 6.23 -19.61 -1.94
N ARG A 303 6.93 -19.23 -0.87
CA ARG A 303 6.52 -18.11 -0.02
C ARG A 303 6.45 -16.80 -0.82
N ASN A 304 7.49 -16.50 -1.59
CA ASN A 304 7.51 -15.31 -2.42
C ASN A 304 6.57 -15.41 -3.62
N LEU A 305 6.39 -16.59 -4.23
CA LEU A 305 5.37 -16.79 -5.26
C LEU A 305 3.97 -16.43 -4.73
N HIS A 306 3.54 -17.06 -3.64
CA HIS A 306 2.23 -16.78 -3.04
C HIS A 306 2.10 -15.32 -2.63
N GLY A 307 3.11 -14.76 -1.95
CA GLY A 307 3.09 -13.36 -1.52
C GLY A 307 3.02 -12.36 -2.69
N ASN A 308 3.72 -12.63 -3.79
CA ASN A 308 3.68 -11.79 -4.99
C ASN A 308 2.32 -11.88 -5.69
N LEU A 309 1.72 -13.07 -5.78
CA LEU A 309 0.37 -13.25 -6.33
C LEU A 309 -0.65 -12.44 -5.51
N GLN A 310 -0.57 -12.49 -4.19
CA GLN A 310 -1.41 -11.67 -3.31
C GLN A 310 -1.18 -10.17 -3.55
N ALA A 311 0.09 -9.74 -3.63
CA ALA A 311 0.45 -8.34 -3.86
C ALA A 311 -0.14 -7.78 -5.17
N ILE A 312 0.00 -8.54 -6.26
CA ILE A 312 -0.45 -8.14 -7.59
C ILE A 312 -1.98 -8.16 -7.64
N PHE A 313 -2.62 -9.23 -7.15
CA PHE A 313 -4.07 -9.37 -7.17
C PHE A 313 -4.77 -8.27 -6.35
N ILE A 314 -4.38 -8.10 -5.09
CA ILE A 314 -4.97 -7.11 -4.19
C ILE A 314 -4.67 -5.69 -4.68
N GLY A 315 -3.40 -5.41 -4.96
CA GLY A 315 -2.94 -4.08 -5.35
C GLY A 315 -3.58 -3.63 -6.66
N GLY A 316 -3.59 -4.50 -7.68
CA GLY A 316 -4.13 -4.20 -9.00
C GLY A 316 -5.65 -4.13 -9.04
N SER A 317 -6.36 -4.85 -8.16
CA SER A 317 -7.82 -4.89 -8.19
C SER A 317 -8.46 -3.74 -7.41
N ASP A 318 -8.12 -3.56 -6.12
CA ASP A 318 -8.86 -2.61 -5.27
C ASP A 318 -8.59 -1.15 -5.66
N THR A 319 -7.33 -0.82 -5.97
CA THR A 319 -6.94 0.57 -6.30
C THR A 319 -7.53 1.05 -7.62
N THR A 320 -7.41 0.23 -8.68
CA THR A 320 -7.96 0.50 -10.01
C THR A 320 -9.49 0.61 -9.96
N ARG A 321 -10.16 -0.36 -9.34
CA ARG A 321 -11.62 -0.32 -9.15
C ARG A 321 -12.08 0.93 -8.41
N THR A 322 -11.39 1.28 -7.32
CA THR A 322 -11.74 2.46 -6.51
C THR A 322 -11.57 3.75 -7.30
N SER A 323 -10.51 3.86 -8.11
CA SER A 323 -10.28 5.02 -9.00
C SER A 323 -11.39 5.16 -10.04
N ILE A 324 -11.76 4.06 -10.72
CA ILE A 324 -12.88 4.08 -11.68
C ILE A 324 -14.19 4.49 -11.00
N ASN A 325 -14.46 3.97 -9.80
CA ASN A 325 -15.68 4.32 -9.06
C ASN A 325 -15.71 5.81 -8.66
N TRP A 326 -14.56 6.38 -8.25
CA TRP A 326 -14.46 7.82 -7.99
C TRP A 326 -14.61 8.66 -9.26
N LEU A 327 -14.08 8.22 -10.39
CA LEU A 327 -14.29 8.89 -11.68
C LEU A 327 -15.78 8.95 -12.03
N LEU A 328 -16.50 7.83 -11.95
CA LEU A 328 -17.95 7.79 -12.21
C LEU A 328 -18.72 8.71 -11.24
N LEU A 329 -18.39 8.68 -9.95
CA LEU A 329 -19.00 9.57 -8.96
C LEU A 329 -18.69 11.05 -9.24
N THR A 330 -17.48 11.35 -9.66
CA THR A 330 -17.03 12.71 -10.00
C THR A 330 -17.75 13.21 -11.24
N MET A 331 -17.95 12.36 -12.26
CA MET A 331 -18.74 12.71 -13.44
C MET A 331 -20.20 12.99 -13.11
N ALA A 332 -20.80 12.22 -12.19
CA ALA A 332 -22.14 12.52 -11.68
C ALA A 332 -22.21 13.87 -10.92
N LYS A 333 -21.12 14.25 -10.22
CA LYS A 333 -21.03 15.51 -9.48
C LYS A 333 -20.80 16.72 -10.38
N PHE A 334 -20.02 16.56 -11.46
CA PHE A 334 -19.63 17.63 -12.37
C PHE A 334 -20.12 17.36 -13.81
N PRO A 335 -21.43 17.51 -14.08
CA PRO A 335 -22.00 17.19 -15.38
C PRO A 335 -21.42 17.99 -16.55
N ASN A 336 -20.94 19.22 -16.30
CA ASN A 336 -20.27 20.04 -17.33
C ASN A 336 -18.93 19.44 -17.76
N ILE A 337 -18.18 18.88 -16.80
CA ILE A 337 -16.90 18.20 -17.09
C ILE A 337 -17.18 16.89 -17.81
N GLN A 338 -18.18 16.12 -17.35
CA GLN A 338 -18.62 14.90 -18.02
C GLN A 338 -18.97 15.17 -19.49
N LYS A 339 -19.70 16.26 -19.78
CA LYS A 339 -20.04 16.65 -21.14
C LYS A 339 -18.79 16.93 -22.00
N LYS A 340 -17.80 17.67 -21.48
CA LYS A 340 -16.55 17.95 -22.20
C LYS A 340 -15.76 16.66 -22.51
N VAL A 341 -15.73 15.71 -21.57
CA VAL A 341 -15.12 14.37 -21.78
C VAL A 341 -15.83 13.63 -22.92
N GLN A 342 -17.17 13.59 -22.88
CA GLN A 342 -17.98 12.95 -23.91
C GLN A 342 -17.78 13.60 -25.29
N GLU A 343 -17.79 14.93 -25.36
CA GLU A 343 -17.54 15.69 -26.59
C GLU A 343 -16.14 15.44 -27.18
N GLU A 344 -15.11 15.26 -26.33
CA GLU A 344 -13.78 14.86 -26.79
C GLU A 344 -13.76 13.42 -27.32
N ILE A 345 -14.34 12.48 -26.58
CA ILE A 345 -14.41 11.06 -26.97
C ILE A 345 -15.18 10.91 -28.29
N ASP A 346 -16.33 11.55 -28.42
CA ASP A 346 -17.16 11.50 -29.64
C ASP A 346 -16.41 12.07 -30.85
N ARG A 347 -15.66 13.17 -30.65
CA ARG A 347 -14.88 13.79 -31.72
C ARG A 347 -13.73 12.90 -32.20
N VAL A 348 -13.07 12.19 -31.29
CA VAL A 348 -11.83 11.44 -31.60
C VAL A 348 -12.13 10.00 -32.00
N LEU A 349 -13.04 9.33 -31.30
CA LEU A 349 -13.34 7.90 -31.47
C LEU A 349 -14.70 7.64 -32.12
N GLY A 350 -15.58 8.64 -32.16
CA GLY A 350 -16.97 8.45 -32.56
C GLY A 350 -17.73 7.54 -31.60
N LYS A 351 -18.85 7.00 -32.07
CA LYS A 351 -19.77 6.22 -31.24
C LYS A 351 -19.23 4.84 -30.86
N ASP A 352 -18.50 4.18 -31.77
CA ASP A 352 -18.12 2.77 -31.65
C ASP A 352 -16.61 2.52 -31.72
N GLY A 353 -15.79 3.57 -31.83
CA GLY A 353 -14.34 3.45 -31.74
C GLY A 353 -13.89 3.04 -30.34
N LYS A 354 -12.81 2.25 -30.27
CA LYS A 354 -12.16 1.86 -29.03
C LYS A 354 -10.83 2.60 -28.92
N ILE A 355 -10.49 3.04 -27.71
CA ILE A 355 -9.19 3.64 -27.42
C ILE A 355 -8.17 2.55 -27.12
N THR A 356 -6.95 2.70 -27.61
CA THR A 356 -5.79 1.91 -27.16
C THR A 356 -4.86 2.71 -26.25
N TRP A 357 -4.03 2.03 -25.46
CA TRP A 357 -3.04 2.69 -24.60
C TRP A 357 -2.07 3.58 -25.38
N SER A 358 -1.68 3.16 -26.59
CA SER A 358 -0.81 3.95 -27.46
C SER A 358 -1.46 5.25 -27.92
N GLU A 359 -2.78 5.27 -28.03
CA GLU A 359 -3.55 6.42 -28.49
C GLU A 359 -3.95 7.37 -27.35
N ARG A 360 -3.58 7.08 -26.10
CA ARG A 360 -3.99 7.88 -24.91
C ARG A 360 -3.75 9.39 -25.02
N THR A 361 -2.77 9.83 -25.81
CA THR A 361 -2.47 11.26 -26.04
C THR A 361 -3.47 11.96 -26.96
N SER A 362 -4.33 11.22 -27.65
CA SER A 362 -5.41 11.74 -28.49
C SER A 362 -6.61 12.27 -27.69
N LEU A 363 -6.69 11.92 -26.39
CA LEU A 363 -7.75 12.35 -25.48
C LEU A 363 -7.18 13.18 -24.31
N PRO A 364 -6.55 14.34 -24.59
CA PRO A 364 -5.84 15.10 -23.56
C PRO A 364 -6.75 15.55 -22.41
N TYR A 365 -7.97 16.01 -22.68
CA TYR A 365 -8.89 16.47 -21.63
C TYR A 365 -9.37 15.32 -20.75
N THR A 366 -9.72 14.19 -21.37
CA THR A 366 -10.14 12.96 -20.66
C THR A 366 -9.03 12.43 -19.76
N PHE A 367 -7.79 12.43 -20.26
CA PHE A 367 -6.64 11.99 -19.45
C PHE A 367 -6.34 12.98 -18.32
N ALA A 368 -6.50 14.28 -18.55
CA ALA A 368 -6.39 15.30 -17.51
C ALA A 368 -7.46 15.13 -16.41
N VAL A 369 -8.68 14.75 -16.76
CA VAL A 369 -9.74 14.39 -15.80
C VAL A 369 -9.35 13.19 -14.93
N ILE A 370 -8.73 12.16 -15.53
CA ILE A 370 -8.20 11.00 -14.78
C ILE A 370 -7.14 11.45 -13.78
N MET A 371 -6.20 12.31 -14.21
CA MET A 371 -5.13 12.78 -13.35
C MET A 371 -5.66 13.68 -12.22
N GLU A 372 -6.61 14.56 -12.51
CA GLU A 372 -7.23 15.41 -11.49
C GLU A 372 -8.04 14.60 -10.47
N GLU A 373 -8.71 13.51 -10.89
CA GLU A 373 -9.39 12.61 -9.95
C GLU A 373 -8.39 11.97 -8.98
N GLN A 374 -7.27 11.43 -9.49
CA GLN A 374 -6.25 10.81 -8.65
C GLN A 374 -5.60 11.80 -7.66
N ARG A 375 -5.43 13.06 -8.06
CA ARG A 375 -4.98 14.13 -7.17
C ARG A 375 -6.04 14.45 -6.12
N TRP A 376 -7.24 14.82 -6.57
CA TRP A 376 -8.34 15.32 -5.74
C TRP A 376 -8.88 14.26 -4.76
N LYS A 377 -8.92 13.00 -5.19
CA LYS A 377 -9.32 11.81 -4.40
C LYS A 377 -8.15 10.84 -4.28
N THR A 378 -7.15 11.28 -3.53
CA THR A 378 -5.94 10.49 -3.27
C THR A 378 -6.27 9.11 -2.68
N ILE A 379 -6.09 8.04 -3.46
CA ILE A 379 -6.44 6.66 -3.08
C ILE A 379 -5.65 6.18 -1.85
N ALA A 380 -4.38 6.56 -1.75
CA ALA A 380 -3.52 6.28 -0.61
C ALA A 380 -3.04 7.60 0.03
N PRO A 381 -3.86 8.25 0.89
CA PRO A 381 -3.55 9.55 1.50
C PRO A 381 -2.25 9.54 2.30
N LEU A 382 -2.03 8.49 3.07
CA LEU A 382 -0.75 8.22 3.73
C LEU A 382 -0.03 7.12 2.96
N ASN A 383 1.21 7.40 2.57
CA ASN A 383 2.05 6.43 1.89
C ASN A 383 2.34 5.25 2.81
N THR A 384 2.54 4.06 2.24
CA THR A 384 2.99 2.91 3.02
C THR A 384 4.31 3.24 3.71
N SER A 385 4.39 3.00 5.02
CA SER A 385 5.55 3.37 5.84
C SER A 385 6.85 2.74 5.35
N ARG A 386 7.94 3.49 5.50
CA ARG A 386 9.32 3.02 5.29
C ARG A 386 10.09 3.07 6.61
N ILE A 387 11.27 2.46 6.65
CA ILE A 387 12.16 2.52 7.81
C ILE A 387 13.55 3.02 7.38
N ALA A 388 14.15 3.88 8.20
CA ALA A 388 15.54 4.28 8.03
C ALA A 388 16.46 3.08 8.33
N MET A 389 17.20 2.60 7.33
CA MET A 389 18.08 1.43 7.45
C MET A 389 19.36 1.74 8.24
N GLU A 390 19.74 3.01 8.29
CA GLU A 390 20.88 3.57 8.99
C GLU A 390 20.58 5.00 9.46
N ASP A 391 21.50 5.62 10.19
CA ASP A 391 21.38 7.04 10.56
C ASP A 391 21.57 7.88 9.29
N ILE A 392 20.55 8.65 8.91
CA ILE A 392 20.54 9.45 7.68
C ILE A 392 20.13 10.90 7.95
N LYS A 393 20.41 11.78 6.99
CA LYS A 393 19.86 13.15 6.98
C LYS A 393 18.76 13.28 5.93
N ILE A 394 17.66 13.94 6.32
CA ILE A 394 16.53 14.31 5.46
C ILE A 394 16.09 15.73 5.88
N GLY A 395 15.95 16.65 4.91
CA GLY A 395 15.48 18.01 5.19
C GLY A 395 16.32 18.78 6.22
N GLY A 396 17.62 18.47 6.33
CA GLY A 396 18.53 19.07 7.30
C GLY A 396 18.42 18.55 8.75
N TYR A 397 17.64 17.49 8.99
CA TYR A 397 17.48 16.83 10.29
C TYR A 397 18.13 15.45 10.29
N ASP A 398 18.55 15.00 11.48
CA ASP A 398 19.03 13.65 11.71
C ASP A 398 17.86 12.68 11.92
N ILE A 399 17.86 11.59 11.17
CA ILE A 399 16.87 10.52 11.23
C ILE A 399 17.60 9.25 11.66
N PRO A 400 17.51 8.85 12.95
CA PRO A 400 18.21 7.68 13.46
C PRO A 400 17.73 6.38 12.78
N LYS A 401 18.62 5.41 12.70
CA LYS A 401 18.31 4.04 12.25
C LYS A 401 17.09 3.49 12.99
N GLY A 402 16.20 2.84 12.25
CA GLY A 402 14.97 2.23 12.77
C GLY A 402 13.79 3.19 12.85
N THR A 403 13.96 4.47 12.55
CA THR A 403 12.87 5.45 12.49
C THR A 403 11.88 5.09 11.38
N THR A 404 10.58 5.10 11.71
CA THR A 404 9.52 4.93 10.71
C THR A 404 9.33 6.24 9.96
N ILE A 405 9.18 6.19 8.64
CA ILE A 405 9.00 7.35 7.76
C ILE A 405 7.71 7.19 6.99
N ILE A 406 6.82 8.18 7.04
CA ILE A 406 5.54 8.20 6.32
C ILE A 406 5.45 9.50 5.53
N ALA A 407 5.11 9.41 4.24
CA ALA A 407 4.78 10.59 3.44
C ALA A 407 3.26 10.80 3.43
N ASN A 408 2.83 12.05 3.57
CA ASN A 408 1.44 12.46 3.45
C ASN A 408 1.12 12.82 2.00
N ASN A 409 0.83 11.82 1.16
CA ASN A 409 0.50 12.04 -0.25
C ASN A 409 -0.69 12.99 -0.42
N TRP A 410 -1.68 12.96 0.48
CA TRP A 410 -2.81 13.90 0.42
C TRP A 410 -2.36 15.35 0.59
N GLY A 411 -1.47 15.63 1.55
CA GLY A 411 -0.89 16.95 1.74
C GLY A 411 -0.10 17.41 0.51
N LEU A 412 0.67 16.51 -0.12
CA LEU A 412 1.36 16.81 -1.39
C LEU A 412 0.39 17.16 -2.53
N HIS A 413 -0.72 16.43 -2.65
CA HIS A 413 -1.76 16.63 -3.66
C HIS A 413 -2.63 17.87 -3.41
N ASN A 414 -2.57 18.45 -2.21
CA ASN A 414 -3.37 19.60 -1.80
C ASN A 414 -2.52 20.79 -1.34
N ASP A 415 -1.21 20.76 -1.58
CA ASP A 415 -0.31 21.84 -1.20
C ASP A 415 -0.51 23.07 -2.13
N PRO A 416 -0.94 24.23 -1.60
CA PRO A 416 -1.14 25.43 -2.39
C PRO A 416 0.14 25.98 -3.03
N LYS A 417 1.32 25.51 -2.60
CA LYS A 417 2.61 25.81 -3.27
C LYS A 417 2.66 25.26 -4.70
N TYR A 418 2.01 24.12 -4.96
CA TYR A 418 2.05 23.42 -6.25
C TYR A 418 0.70 23.43 -6.97
N TRP A 419 -0.40 23.52 -6.21
CA TRP A 419 -1.76 23.38 -6.73
C TRP A 419 -2.57 24.63 -6.41
N LYS A 420 -2.93 25.41 -7.44
CA LYS A 420 -3.85 26.53 -7.29
C LYS A 420 -5.25 25.99 -6.94
N ASP A 421 -5.89 26.59 -5.93
CA ASP A 421 -7.22 26.22 -5.42
C ASP A 421 -7.38 24.69 -5.28
N PRO A 422 -6.56 24.04 -4.42
CA PRO A 422 -6.39 22.59 -4.39
C PRO A 422 -7.67 21.81 -4.07
N GLU A 423 -8.63 22.43 -3.38
CA GLU A 423 -9.93 21.88 -3.04
C GLU A 423 -10.88 21.76 -4.23
N ASN A 424 -10.65 22.53 -5.29
CA ASN A 424 -11.47 22.52 -6.49
C ASN A 424 -11.04 21.40 -7.44
N PHE A 425 -12.03 20.77 -8.08
CA PHE A 425 -11.79 19.78 -9.14
C PHE A 425 -11.66 20.52 -10.47
N ASP A 426 -10.43 20.64 -10.96
CA ASP A 426 -10.07 21.42 -12.16
C ASP A 426 -9.09 20.61 -13.04
N PRO A 427 -9.60 19.86 -14.04
CA PRO A 427 -8.77 19.11 -14.98
C PRO A 427 -7.77 19.97 -15.75
N GLU A 428 -8.10 21.24 -16.01
CA GLU A 428 -7.32 22.15 -16.82
C GLU A 428 -5.90 22.38 -16.26
N ARG A 429 -5.67 22.13 -14.96
CA ARG A 429 -4.34 22.19 -14.34
C ARG A 429 -3.33 21.19 -14.90
N PHE A 430 -3.79 20.11 -15.54
CA PHE A 430 -2.94 19.10 -16.17
C PHE A 430 -2.73 19.33 -17.67
N LEU A 431 -3.29 20.41 -18.21
CA LEU A 431 -3.21 20.71 -19.63
C LEU A 431 -2.16 21.78 -19.93
N LEU A 432 -1.46 21.59 -21.04
CA LEU A 432 -0.49 22.50 -21.63
C LEU A 432 -0.97 22.90 -23.04
N ASN A 433 -0.38 23.95 -23.60
CA ASN A 433 -0.60 24.40 -24.98
C ASN A 433 -2.10 24.55 -25.30
N ASP A 434 -2.80 25.34 -24.47
CA ASP A 434 -4.24 25.64 -24.61
C ASP A 434 -5.14 24.39 -24.67
N GLY A 435 -4.81 23.35 -23.89
CA GLY A 435 -5.63 22.14 -23.81
C GLY A 435 -5.22 21.00 -24.75
N LYS A 436 -4.20 21.21 -25.60
CA LYS A 436 -3.81 20.22 -26.63
C LYS A 436 -2.90 19.11 -26.12
N GLN A 437 -2.22 19.31 -24.99
CA GLN A 437 -1.24 18.37 -24.47
C GLN A 437 -1.41 18.17 -22.97
N VAL A 438 -1.20 16.94 -22.50
CA VAL A 438 -1.20 16.60 -21.08
C VAL A 438 0.19 16.80 -20.49
N ASN A 439 0.28 17.45 -19.35
CA ASN A 439 1.46 17.41 -18.49
C ASN A 439 1.46 16.10 -17.69
N PHE A 440 2.12 15.07 -18.22
CA PHE A 440 2.21 13.76 -17.55
C PHE A 440 3.11 13.73 -16.31
N LYS A 441 3.89 14.79 -16.04
CA LYS A 441 4.82 14.84 -14.90
C LYS A 441 4.72 16.16 -14.13
N PRO A 442 3.54 16.53 -13.61
CA PRO A 442 3.43 17.71 -12.76
C PRO A 442 4.19 17.48 -11.45
N GLU A 443 4.74 18.56 -10.89
CA GLU A 443 5.35 18.53 -9.56
C GLU A 443 4.31 18.21 -8.50
N SER A 444 4.73 17.57 -7.41
CA SER A 444 3.85 17.16 -6.30
C SER A 444 2.69 16.23 -6.68
N TYR A 445 2.65 15.70 -7.91
CA TYR A 445 1.70 14.67 -8.35
C TYR A 445 2.29 13.28 -8.15
N VAL A 446 1.85 12.58 -7.10
CA VAL A 446 2.43 11.29 -6.68
C VAL A 446 1.37 10.24 -6.30
N PRO A 447 0.31 10.02 -7.11
CA PRO A 447 -0.71 9.00 -6.80
C PRO A 447 -0.14 7.59 -6.71
N PHE A 448 0.98 7.35 -7.38
CA PHE A 448 1.72 6.08 -7.37
C PHE A 448 2.96 6.10 -6.49
N SER A 449 3.04 7.01 -5.51
CA SER A 449 4.23 7.25 -4.68
C SER A 449 5.43 7.75 -5.50
N TYR A 450 6.60 7.89 -4.86
CA TYR A 450 7.82 8.41 -5.49
C TYR A 450 9.04 7.54 -5.19
N GLY A 451 10.03 7.58 -6.08
CA GLY A 451 11.34 6.96 -5.91
C GLY A 451 11.33 5.43 -6.01
N LYS A 452 12.28 4.77 -5.35
CA LYS A 452 12.59 3.34 -5.56
C LYS A 452 11.45 2.36 -5.23
N ARG A 453 10.48 2.77 -4.40
CA ARG A 453 9.29 2.00 -3.99
C ARG A 453 7.98 2.55 -4.59
N ASN A 454 8.04 3.29 -5.70
CA ASN A 454 6.84 3.69 -6.45
C ASN A 454 6.01 2.47 -6.90
N CYS A 455 4.76 2.68 -7.29
CA CYS A 455 3.88 1.59 -7.71
C CYS A 455 4.49 0.82 -8.89
N PRO A 456 4.67 -0.51 -8.82
CA PRO A 456 5.15 -1.29 -9.96
C PRO A 456 4.10 -1.44 -11.07
N GLY A 457 2.82 -1.21 -10.76
CA GLY A 457 1.68 -1.34 -11.68
C GLY A 457 1.16 -0.03 -12.22
N GLU A 458 1.87 1.09 -12.07
CA GLU A 458 1.42 2.44 -12.49
C GLU A 458 0.89 2.47 -13.93
N THR A 459 1.69 2.01 -14.90
CA THR A 459 1.28 2.02 -16.31
C THR A 459 0.07 1.12 -16.58
N ILE A 460 0.01 -0.05 -15.93
CA ILE A 460 -1.12 -0.99 -16.07
C ILE A 460 -2.40 -0.37 -15.52
N ALA A 461 -2.34 0.18 -14.31
CA ALA A 461 -3.48 0.82 -13.66
C ALA A 461 -3.99 2.01 -14.49
N MET A 462 -3.10 2.86 -15.01
CA MET A 462 -3.50 3.98 -15.87
C MET A 462 -4.15 3.52 -17.17
N MET A 463 -3.67 2.42 -17.75
CA MET A 463 -4.29 1.82 -18.93
C MET A 463 -5.70 1.33 -18.63
N GLU A 464 -5.86 0.48 -17.60
CA GLU A 464 -7.17 -0.03 -17.22
C GLU A 464 -8.13 1.13 -16.90
N ILE A 465 -7.72 2.10 -16.07
CA ILE A 465 -8.57 3.25 -15.72
C ILE A 465 -9.01 3.99 -16.99
N LEU A 466 -8.12 4.22 -17.96
CA LEU A 466 -8.46 4.87 -19.22
C LEU A 466 -9.48 4.06 -20.03
N LEU A 467 -9.24 2.77 -20.24
CA LEU A 467 -10.11 1.90 -21.05
C LEU A 467 -11.52 1.83 -20.47
N TYR A 468 -11.63 1.60 -19.15
CA TYR A 468 -12.91 1.58 -18.46
C TYR A 468 -13.60 2.95 -18.54
N PHE A 469 -12.88 4.02 -18.18
CA PHE A 469 -13.47 5.35 -18.11
C PHE A 469 -14.01 5.83 -19.46
N VAL A 470 -13.22 5.66 -20.53
CA VAL A 470 -13.63 6.02 -21.89
C VAL A 470 -14.86 5.22 -22.32
N ALA A 471 -14.88 3.90 -22.09
CA ALA A 471 -16.02 3.07 -22.46
C ALA A 471 -17.30 3.48 -21.71
N PHE A 472 -17.20 3.83 -20.41
CA PHE A 472 -18.35 4.33 -19.66
C PHE A 472 -18.84 5.68 -20.19
N MET A 473 -17.93 6.63 -20.43
CA MET A 473 -18.29 7.96 -20.90
C MET A 473 -18.87 7.94 -22.32
N GLN A 474 -18.37 7.08 -23.20
CA GLN A 474 -18.86 6.92 -24.57
C GLN A 474 -20.28 6.32 -24.64
N LYS A 475 -20.65 5.45 -23.68
CA LYS A 475 -21.91 4.70 -23.75
C LYS A 475 -22.99 5.19 -22.78
N PHE A 476 -22.63 5.92 -21.74
CA PHE A 476 -23.55 6.31 -20.68
C PHE A 476 -23.37 7.75 -20.24
N LYS A 477 -24.48 8.35 -19.82
CA LYS A 477 -24.50 9.54 -18.97
C LYS A 477 -24.65 9.09 -17.52
N VAL A 478 -23.64 9.35 -16.70
CA VAL A 478 -23.61 8.99 -15.28
C VAL A 478 -24.28 10.09 -14.46
N LEU A 479 -25.28 9.72 -13.66
CA LEU A 479 -26.08 10.63 -12.86
C LEU A 479 -26.10 10.17 -11.41
N ALA A 480 -26.31 11.12 -10.50
CA ALA A 480 -26.66 10.79 -9.13
C ALA A 480 -28.08 10.18 -9.09
N PRO A 481 -28.37 9.27 -8.14
CA PRO A 481 -29.75 8.89 -7.86
C PRO A 481 -30.61 10.11 -7.56
N GLU A 482 -31.90 10.04 -7.89
CA GLU A 482 -32.83 11.15 -7.66
C GLU A 482 -32.84 11.56 -6.18
N GLY A 483 -32.75 12.87 -5.92
CA GLY A 483 -32.66 13.44 -4.57
C GLY A 483 -31.29 13.27 -3.87
N ALA A 484 -30.34 12.53 -4.44
CA ALA A 484 -29.00 12.40 -3.86
C ALA A 484 -28.08 13.55 -4.32
N LYS A 485 -27.34 14.13 -3.37
CA LYS A 485 -26.22 15.04 -3.66
C LYS A 485 -24.92 14.23 -3.60
N PRO A 486 -24.17 14.06 -4.72
CA PRO A 486 -22.84 13.46 -4.70
C PRO A 486 -21.93 14.21 -3.73
N LYS A 487 -21.46 13.53 -2.68
CA LYS A 487 -20.60 14.13 -1.65
C LYS A 487 -19.14 14.15 -2.10
#